data_AF-A0A258AJW8-F1
#
_entry.id   AF-A0A258AJW8-F1
#
_cell.length_a   1.000
_cell.length_b   1.000
_cell.length_c   1.000
_cell.angle_alpha   90.00
_cell.angle_beta   90.00
_cell.angle_gamma   90.00
#
_symmetry.space_group_name_H-M   'P 1'
#
loop_
_entity.id
_entity.type
_entity.pdbx_description
1 polymer ?
#
loop_
_entity_poly.entity_id
_entity_poly.type
_entity_poly.pdbx_seq_one_letter_code
_entity_poly.pdbx_strand_id
1 'polypeptide(L)'
;MKDAQNENVVRRGVSVETVRAVLAERGKLSPAELVRLRVRYFTDGVVLGSKEFVEGIFETQRERFSPKRKEGGRRMAESETPFYTLRRLRLRSVG
;
A
#
# COMPACT_ATOMS: atom_id res chain seq x y z
N MET A 1 -2.86 -3.21 -19.12
CA MET A 1 -4.29 -2.85 -19.15
C MET A 1 -5.13 -3.73 -20.10
N LYS A 2 -4.57 -4.76 -20.77
CA LYS A 2 -5.32 -5.58 -21.73
C LYS A 2 -6.10 -6.75 -21.10
N ASP A 3 -5.81 -7.12 -19.85
CA ASP A 3 -6.35 -8.34 -19.25
C ASP A 3 -7.68 -8.14 -18.49
N ALA A 4 -8.07 -6.89 -18.22
CA ALA A 4 -9.24 -6.57 -17.40
C ALA A 4 -10.60 -6.75 -18.14
N GLN A 5 -10.56 -7.03 -19.45
CA GLN A 5 -11.75 -7.23 -20.28
C GLN A 5 -11.93 -8.69 -20.73
N ASN A 6 -11.05 -9.61 -20.33
CA ASN A 6 -11.12 -10.99 -20.76
C ASN A 6 -12.07 -11.78 -19.84
N GLU A 7 -13.21 -12.24 -20.37
CA GLU A 7 -14.23 -12.99 -19.62
C GLU A 7 -13.73 -14.37 -19.14
N ASN A 8 -12.62 -14.85 -19.71
CA ASN A 8 -11.96 -16.07 -19.27
C ASN A 8 -10.89 -15.78 -18.21
N VAL A 9 -11.25 -16.11 -16.98
CA VAL A 9 -10.48 -16.03 -15.73
C VAL A 9 -9.01 -16.48 -15.89
N VAL A 10 -8.07 -15.61 -15.52
CA VAL A 10 -6.61 -15.80 -15.66
C VAL A 10 -5.99 -16.67 -14.53
N ARG A 11 -6.77 -17.13 -13.54
CA ARG A 11 -6.30 -18.04 -12.47
C ARG A 11 -7.45 -18.80 -11.78
N ARG A 12 -7.34 -20.12 -11.62
CA ARG A 12 -8.30 -20.94 -10.86
C ARG A 12 -8.48 -20.36 -9.43
N GLY A 13 -9.73 -20.11 -9.03
CA GLY A 13 -10.08 -19.64 -7.68
C GLY A 13 -10.39 -18.15 -7.54
N VAL A 14 -10.35 -17.37 -8.62
CA VAL A 14 -10.78 -15.96 -8.61
C VAL A 14 -11.99 -15.80 -9.54
N SER A 15 -13.14 -15.37 -9.01
CA SER A 15 -14.34 -15.17 -9.83
C SER A 15 -14.27 -13.85 -10.61
N VAL A 16 -14.96 -13.79 -11.75
CA VAL A 16 -15.03 -12.58 -12.58
C VAL A 16 -15.71 -11.44 -11.82
N GLU A 17 -16.71 -11.76 -10.99
CA GLU A 17 -17.41 -10.81 -10.11
C GLU A 17 -16.45 -10.20 -9.10
N THR A 18 -15.59 -11.02 -8.47
CA THR A 18 -14.56 -10.53 -7.55
C THR A 18 -13.58 -9.60 -8.27
N VAL A 19 -13.14 -9.94 -9.48
CA VAL A 19 -12.25 -9.07 -10.27
C VAL A 19 -12.92 -7.74 -10.60
N ARG A 20 -14.17 -7.76 -11.05
CA ARG A 20 -14.94 -6.56 -11.38
C ARG A 20 -15.17 -5.67 -10.16
N ALA A 21 -15.47 -6.25 -9.00
CA ALA A 21 -15.65 -5.51 -7.75
C ALA A 21 -14.35 -4.77 -7.33
N VAL A 22 -13.22 -5.47 -7.33
CA VAL A 22 -11.91 -4.86 -6.99
C VAL A 22 -11.52 -3.76 -7.99
N LEU A 23 -11.80 -3.96 -9.28
CA LEU A 23 -11.57 -2.93 -10.31
C LEU A 23 -12.46 -1.70 -10.13
N ALA A 24 -13.74 -1.90 -9.75
CA ALA A 24 -14.68 -0.82 -9.47
C ALA A 24 -14.26 0.01 -8.25
N GLU A 25 -13.70 -0.63 -7.22
CA GLU A 25 -13.12 0.02 -6.04
C GLU A 25 -11.75 0.66 -6.29
N ARG A 26 -11.28 0.67 -7.55
CA ARG A 26 -9.94 1.14 -7.97
C ARG A 26 -8.80 0.48 -7.20
N GLY A 27 -9.00 -0.76 -6.72
CA GLY A 27 -8.01 -1.50 -5.97
C GLY A 27 -7.71 -0.93 -4.58
N LYS A 28 -8.66 -0.21 -3.97
CA LYS A 28 -8.59 0.12 -2.54
C LYS A 28 -8.94 -1.12 -1.72
N LEU A 29 -8.16 -1.35 -0.69
CA LEU A 29 -8.29 -2.51 0.19
C LEU A 29 -8.55 -2.03 1.61
N SER A 30 -9.36 -2.82 2.33
CA SER A 30 -9.53 -2.63 3.76
C SER A 30 -8.22 -2.92 4.51
N PRO A 31 -8.05 -2.39 5.74
CA PRO A 31 -6.90 -2.72 6.59
C PRO A 31 -6.70 -4.23 6.79
N ALA A 32 -7.79 -4.99 6.95
CA ALA A 32 -7.74 -6.43 7.16
C ALA A 32 -7.21 -7.18 5.92
N GLU A 33 -7.60 -6.76 4.72
CA GLU A 33 -7.11 -7.33 3.47
C GLU A 33 -5.64 -6.99 3.24
N LEU A 34 -5.21 -5.75 3.54
CA LEU A 34 -3.81 -5.35 3.48
C LEU A 34 -2.94 -6.24 4.38
N VAL A 35 -3.33 -6.49 5.62
CA VAL A 35 -2.55 -7.36 6.52
C VAL A 35 -2.38 -8.77 5.93
N ARG A 36 -3.44 -9.32 5.32
CA ARG A 36 -3.43 -10.69 4.74
C ARG A 36 -2.58 -10.81 3.48
N LEU A 37 -2.48 -9.74 2.67
CA LEU A 37 -1.70 -9.73 1.43
C LEU A 37 -0.18 -9.67 1.65
N ARG A 38 0.28 -9.68 2.92
CA ARG A 38 1.71 -9.70 3.30
C ARG A 38 2.48 -8.59 2.59
N VAL A 39 1.84 -7.42 2.51
CA VAL A 39 2.33 -6.31 1.68
C VAL A 39 3.70 -5.90 2.17
N ARG A 40 4.62 -5.71 1.24
CA ARG A 40 5.98 -5.21 1.49
C ARG A 40 6.03 -3.96 2.37
N TYR A 41 4.93 -3.23 2.58
CA TYR A 41 4.84 -2.15 3.54
C TYR A 41 5.21 -2.56 4.97
N PHE A 42 4.88 -3.78 5.41
CA PHE A 42 5.20 -4.26 6.76
C PHE A 42 6.68 -4.58 6.95
N THR A 43 7.44 -4.80 5.87
CA THR A 43 8.89 -5.08 5.91
C THR A 43 9.72 -3.90 5.41
N ASP A 44 9.42 -3.40 4.21
CA ASP A 44 10.19 -2.39 3.50
C ASP A 44 9.74 -0.96 3.82
N GLY A 45 8.54 -0.80 4.38
CA GLY A 45 7.97 0.50 4.79
C GLY A 45 8.54 1.03 6.10
N VAL A 46 9.22 0.18 6.88
CA VAL A 46 9.91 0.43 8.17
C VAL A 46 8.98 0.79 9.32
N VAL A 47 8.01 1.68 9.10
CA VAL A 47 6.98 2.10 10.06
C VAL A 47 5.67 2.19 9.32
N LEU A 48 4.57 1.78 9.97
CA LEU A 48 3.21 1.86 9.45
C LEU A 48 2.30 2.48 10.51
N GLY A 49 1.43 3.41 10.11
CA GLY A 49 0.43 3.96 11.02
C GLY A 49 -0.27 5.20 10.46
N SER A 50 -0.82 6.02 11.37
CA SER A 50 -1.33 7.34 11.01
C SER A 50 -0.19 8.26 10.56
N LYS A 51 -0.55 9.39 9.95
CA LYS A 51 0.46 10.38 9.52
C LYS A 51 1.26 10.88 10.72
N GLU A 52 0.58 11.23 11.79
CA GLU A 52 1.14 11.83 13.01
C GLU A 52 2.14 10.88 13.67
N PHE A 53 1.78 9.60 13.76
CA PHE A 53 2.68 8.57 14.28
C PHE A 53 3.96 8.46 13.45
N VAL A 54 3.83 8.39 12.12
CA VAL A 54 4.97 8.27 11.21
C VAL A 54 5.85 9.52 11.22
N GLU A 55 5.27 10.71 11.28
CA GLU A 55 6.01 11.97 11.40
C GLU A 55 6.75 12.07 12.74
N GLY A 56 6.14 11.63 13.85
CA GLY A 56 6.81 11.60 15.15
C GLY A 56 8.07 10.73 15.15
N ILE A 57 8.01 9.55 14.52
CA ILE A 57 9.19 8.69 14.34
C ILE A 57 10.21 9.33 13.39
N PHE A 58 9.75 9.97 12.31
CA PHE A 58 10.63 10.66 11.37
C PHE A 58 11.43 11.77 12.05
N GLU A 59 10.78 12.58 12.88
CA GLU A 59 11.42 13.68 13.60
C GLU A 59 12.41 13.17 14.65
N THR A 60 12.01 12.13 15.40
CA THR A 60 12.89 11.46 16.39
C THR A 60 14.18 10.91 15.74
N GLN A 61 14.10 10.52 14.47
CA GLN A 61 15.22 9.96 13.72
C GLN A 61 15.74 10.90 12.61
N ARG A 62 15.52 12.21 12.73
CA ARG A 62 15.75 13.18 11.65
C ARG A 62 17.17 13.11 11.07
N GLU A 63 18.16 12.89 11.92
CA GLU A 63 19.58 12.74 11.56
C GLU A 63 19.85 11.59 10.56
N ARG A 64 19.00 10.55 10.54
CA ARG A 64 19.13 9.39 9.65
C ARG A 64 18.62 9.66 8.23
N PHE A 65 18.00 10.83 8.01
CA PHE A 65 17.40 11.19 6.74
C PHE A 65 18.09 12.39 6.09
N SER A 66 18.11 12.41 4.76
CA SER A 66 18.67 13.53 3.99
C SER A 66 18.05 14.88 4.42
N PRO A 67 18.84 15.96 4.49
CA PRO A 67 18.32 17.32 4.69
C PRO A 67 17.22 17.72 3.71
N LYS A 68 17.24 17.15 2.49
CA LYS A 68 16.23 17.43 1.45
C LYS A 68 14.85 16.83 1.75
N ARG A 69 14.76 15.84 2.64
CA ARG A 69 13.49 15.21 3.01
C ARG A 69 12.78 16.08 4.06
N LYS A 70 11.65 16.67 3.68
CA LYS A 70 10.85 17.54 4.56
C LYS A 70 9.74 16.81 5.34
N GLU A 71 9.29 15.67 4.83
CA GLU A 71 8.19 14.89 5.42
C GLU A 71 8.57 13.40 5.53
N GLY A 72 8.18 12.79 6.64
CA GLY A 72 8.37 11.38 6.96
C GLY A 72 7.35 10.47 6.29
N GLY A 73 6.07 10.82 6.35
CA GLY A 73 4.98 9.98 5.86
C GLY A 73 4.97 9.81 4.36
N ARG A 74 4.75 8.59 3.88
CA ARG A 74 4.40 8.28 2.49
C ARG A 74 3.06 7.58 2.48
N ARG A 75 2.11 8.15 1.75
CA ARG A 75 0.74 7.63 1.71
C ARG A 75 0.70 6.26 1.03
N MET A 76 -0.01 5.31 1.64
CA MET A 76 -0.40 4.06 0.98
C MET A 76 -1.58 4.33 0.06
N ALA A 77 -1.40 4.12 -1.24
CA ALA A 77 -2.42 4.39 -2.26
C ALA A 77 -3.49 3.29 -2.31
N GLU A 78 -3.09 2.06 -1.97
CA GLU A 78 -3.89 0.85 -1.99
C GLU A 78 -4.77 0.72 -0.73
N SER A 79 -4.56 1.58 0.26
CA SER A 79 -5.34 1.58 1.50
C SER A 79 -6.55 2.47 1.38
N GLU A 80 -7.72 1.92 1.68
CA GLU A 80 -8.93 2.70 1.88
C GLU A 80 -8.77 3.67 3.07
N THR A 81 -8.28 3.16 4.19
CA THR A 81 -8.01 3.93 5.41
C THR A 81 -6.72 4.75 5.29
N PRO A 82 -6.59 5.88 6.02
CA PRO A 82 -5.42 6.72 5.94
C PRO A 82 -4.11 6.24 6.58
N PHE A 83 -3.50 5.23 5.97
CA PHE A 83 -2.18 4.73 6.37
C PHE A 83 -1.00 5.37 5.64
N TYR A 84 0.05 5.58 6.41
CA TYR A 84 1.33 6.12 5.98
C TYR A 84 2.45 5.16 6.33
N THR A 85 3.48 5.15 5.50
CA THR A 85 4.74 4.46 5.78
C THR A 85 5.92 5.41 5.79
N LEU A 86 6.94 5.10 6.58
CA LEU A 86 8.15 5.94 6.65
C LEU A 86 9.01 5.82 5.39
N ARG A 87 8.86 4.75 4.62
CA ARG A 87 9.59 4.57 3.36
C ARG A 87 8.63 4.27 2.22
N ARG A 88 8.92 4.85 1.06
CA ARG A 88 8.26 4.47 -0.19
C ARG A 88 8.76 3.08 -0.58
N LEU A 89 7.87 2.20 -0.99
CA LEU A 89 8.26 0.91 -1.57
C LEU A 89 9.03 1.13 -2.87
N ARG A 90 10.12 0.38 -3.02
CA ARG A 90 10.92 0.39 -4.26
C ARG A 90 10.31 -0.49 -5.36
N LEU A 91 9.53 -1.47 -4.96
CA LEU A 91 8.82 -2.39 -5.83
C LEU A 91 7.33 -2.28 -5.54
N ARG A 92 6.49 -2.72 -6.48
CA ARG A 92 5.05 -2.72 -6.26
C ARG A 92 4.73 -3.51 -5.00
N SER A 93 3.82 -2.94 -4.21
CA SER A 93 3.22 -3.52 -3.01
C SER A 93 2.59 -4.89 -3.30
N VAL A 94 1.96 -4.99 -4.48
CA VAL A 94 1.33 -6.17 -5.04
C VAL A 94 1.91 -6.41 -6.43
N GLY A 95 2.40 -7.62 -6.69
CA GLY A 95 2.99 -8.05 -7.95
C GLY A 95 2.79 -9.54 -8.14
#